data_AF-A0A496W6F1-F1
#
_entry.id   AF-A0A496W6F1-F1
#
_cell.length_a   1.000
_cell.length_b   1.000
_cell.length_c   1.000
_cell.angle_alpha   90.00
_cell.angle_beta   90.00
_cell.angle_gamma   90.00
#
_symmetry.space_group_name_H-M   'P 1'
#
loop_
_entity.id
_entity.type
_entity.pdbx_description
1 polymer ?
#
loop_
_entity_poly.entity_id
_entity_poly.type
_entity_poly.pdbx_seq_one_letter_code
_entity_poly.pdbx_strand_id
1 'polypeptide(L)'
;MKRTVLAIPDSGPLISLGIAERLDLLLKLDMPVYIIDHVLYECTNDLTRLGAKSIVDFVKNNPDYVHVEETFVGKVAKQERESGLKKRHRGLGEAAIAEFFAQIDDKIKILPTSIQDSLTFGKAKKPVKAD
;
A
#
# COMPACT_ATOMS: atom_id res chain seq x y z
N MET A 1 16.57 11.05 8.40
CA MET A 1 16.47 10.39 7.08
C MET A 1 15.20 10.88 6.39
N LYS A 2 15.21 11.13 5.08
CA LYS A 2 13.96 11.30 4.33
C LYS A 2 13.23 9.95 4.35
N ARG A 3 12.00 9.92 4.85
CA ARG A 3 11.14 8.73 4.85
C ARG A 3 10.66 8.54 3.40
N THR A 4 11.09 7.48 2.74
CA THR A 4 10.63 7.13 1.39
C THR A 4 9.55 6.05 1.51
N VAL A 5 8.52 6.14 0.69
CA VAL A 5 7.45 5.12 0.61
C VAL A 5 7.29 4.63 -0.82
N LEU A 6 6.76 3.43 -0.99
CA LEU A 6 6.34 2.90 -2.28
C LEU A 6 4.83 3.04 -2.42
N ALA A 7 4.37 3.93 -3.29
CA ALA A 7 2.97 3.99 -3.68
C ALA A 7 2.72 3.13 -4.92
N ILE A 8 1.64 2.33 -4.90
CA ILE A 8 1.25 1.44 -6.00
C ILE A 8 -0.09 1.92 -6.58
N PRO A 9 -0.06 2.68 -7.69
CA PRO A 9 -1.27 3.20 -8.32
C PRO A 9 -1.87 2.28 -9.38
N ASP A 10 -1.19 1.21 -9.76
CA ASP A 10 -1.63 0.29 -10.81
C ASP A 10 -1.78 -1.13 -10.27
N SER A 11 -2.77 -1.86 -10.80
CA SER A 11 -3.07 -3.23 -10.42
C SER A 11 -2.14 -4.23 -11.09
N GLY A 12 -1.62 -3.90 -12.28
CA GLY A 12 -0.74 -4.77 -13.09
C GLY A 12 0.45 -5.37 -12.31
N PRO A 13 1.25 -4.56 -11.60
CA PRO A 13 2.35 -5.06 -10.78
C PRO A 13 1.89 -6.01 -9.65
N LEU A 14 0.81 -5.70 -8.95
CA LEU A 14 0.28 -6.56 -7.87
C LEU A 14 -0.22 -7.89 -8.41
N ILE A 15 -0.94 -7.86 -9.53
CA ILE A 15 -1.43 -9.06 -10.22
C ILE A 15 -0.25 -9.92 -10.67
N SER A 16 0.75 -9.32 -11.31
CA SER A 16 1.93 -10.04 -11.80
C SER A 16 2.71 -10.71 -10.66
N LEU A 17 2.93 -9.99 -9.56
CA LEU A 17 3.59 -10.54 -8.37
C LEU A 17 2.74 -11.59 -7.66
N GLY A 18 1.41 -11.41 -7.62
CA GLY A 18 0.48 -12.38 -7.06
C GLY A 18 0.46 -13.69 -7.84
N ILE A 19 0.46 -13.62 -9.18
CA ILE A 19 0.55 -14.79 -10.08
C ILE A 19 1.89 -15.50 -9.91
N ALA A 20 2.98 -14.73 -9.77
CA ALA A 20 4.32 -15.29 -9.57
C ALA A 20 4.58 -15.80 -8.15
N GLU A 21 3.65 -15.62 -7.20
CA GLU A 21 3.85 -15.89 -5.77
C GLU A 21 5.05 -15.13 -5.17
N ARG A 22 5.31 -13.91 -5.66
CA ARG A 22 6.49 -13.09 -5.30
C ARG A 22 6.15 -11.73 -4.66
N LEU A 23 4.98 -11.60 -4.05
CA LEU A 23 4.62 -10.39 -3.27
C LEU A 23 5.62 -10.12 -2.13
N ASP A 24 6.35 -11.14 -1.66
CA ASP A 24 7.47 -11.02 -0.72
C ASP A 24 8.54 -10.01 -1.16
N LEU A 25 8.71 -9.78 -2.46
CA LEU A 25 9.68 -8.82 -3.00
C LEU A 25 9.38 -7.39 -2.55
N LEU A 26 8.12 -7.02 -2.37
CA LEU A 26 7.74 -5.69 -1.91
C LEU A 26 8.21 -5.44 -0.47
N LEU A 27 8.22 -6.48 0.37
CA LEU A 27 8.69 -6.39 1.76
C LEU A 27 10.21 -6.21 1.85
N LYS A 28 10.97 -6.75 0.88
CA LYS A 28 12.44 -6.65 0.86
C LYS A 28 12.96 -5.25 0.58
N LEU A 29 12.10 -4.33 0.15
CA LEU A 29 12.45 -2.93 -0.05
C LEU A 29 12.63 -2.18 1.28
N ASP A 30 12.18 -2.76 2.40
CA ASP A 30 12.23 -2.14 3.74
C ASP A 30 11.63 -0.73 3.75
N MET A 31 10.51 -0.59 3.03
CA MET A 31 9.78 0.65 2.85
C MET A 31 8.28 0.40 3.05
N PRO A 32 7.53 1.35 3.65
CA PRO A 32 6.08 1.29 3.67
C PRO A 32 5.53 1.25 2.24
N VAL A 33 4.61 0.31 2.00
CA VAL A 33 3.92 0.09 0.75
C VAL A 33 2.49 0.60 0.89
N TYR A 34 2.12 1.58 0.08
CA TYR A 34 0.78 2.15 0.04
C TYR A 34 0.04 1.68 -1.22
N ILE A 35 -1.10 1.05 -1.03
CA ILE A 35 -1.98 0.57 -2.08
C ILE A 35 -3.28 1.38 -2.03
N ILE A 36 -3.72 1.88 -3.17
CA ILE A 36 -5.00 2.60 -3.26
C ILE A 36 -6.15 1.58 -3.20
N ASP A 37 -7.21 1.88 -2.45
CA ASP A 37 -8.37 1.02 -2.28
C ASP A 37 -8.98 0.52 -3.61
N HIS A 38 -9.08 1.39 -4.61
CA HIS A 38 -9.58 1.05 -5.93
C HIS A 38 -8.68 0.04 -6.66
N VAL A 39 -7.36 0.18 -6.50
CA VAL A 39 -6.37 -0.73 -7.09
C VAL A 39 -6.49 -2.11 -6.44
N LEU A 40 -6.62 -2.16 -5.11
CA LEU A 40 -6.87 -3.42 -4.41
C LEU A 40 -8.18 -4.06 -4.87
N TYR A 41 -9.25 -3.29 -4.97
CA TYR A 41 -10.54 -3.77 -5.48
C TYR A 41 -10.42 -4.33 -6.90
N GLU A 42 -9.67 -3.68 -7.80
CA GLU A 42 -9.47 -4.18 -9.15
C GLU A 42 -8.78 -5.56 -9.14
N CYS A 43 -7.78 -5.73 -8.27
CA CYS A 43 -7.06 -6.98 -8.10
C CYS A 43 -7.93 -8.09 -7.50
N THR A 44 -8.88 -7.75 -6.60
CA THR A 44 -9.54 -8.72 -5.73
C THR A 44 -11.06 -8.80 -5.90
N ASN A 45 -11.67 -8.08 -6.84
CA ASN A 45 -13.14 -8.13 -7.05
C ASN A 45 -13.63 -9.51 -7.51
N ASP A 46 -12.73 -10.34 -8.03
CA ASP A 46 -12.99 -11.70 -8.46
C ASP A 46 -11.88 -12.60 -7.92
N LEU A 47 -12.17 -13.26 -6.79
CA LEU A 47 -11.22 -14.14 -6.10
C LEU A 47 -10.94 -15.45 -6.84
N THR A 48 -11.61 -15.70 -7.97
CA THR A 48 -11.30 -16.84 -8.83
C THR A 48 -10.11 -16.57 -9.75
N ARG A 49 -9.72 -15.30 -9.92
CA ARG A 49 -8.54 -14.90 -10.72
C ARG A 49 -7.25 -15.35 -10.05
N LEU A 50 -6.29 -15.74 -10.87
CA LEU A 50 -4.94 -16.11 -10.42
C LEU A 50 -4.31 -14.97 -9.61
N GLY A 51 -3.70 -15.31 -8.48
CA GLY A 51 -3.05 -14.35 -7.58
C GLY A 51 -3.99 -13.50 -6.71
N ALA A 52 -5.30 -13.45 -6.98
CA ALA A 52 -6.22 -12.58 -6.24
C ALA A 52 -6.27 -12.90 -4.74
N LYS A 53 -6.32 -14.18 -4.38
CA LYS A 53 -6.25 -14.63 -2.97
C LYS A 53 -4.92 -14.28 -2.32
N SER A 54 -3.81 -14.52 -3.02
CA SER A 54 -2.47 -14.18 -2.55
C SER A 54 -2.30 -12.69 -2.26
N ILE A 55 -2.92 -11.81 -3.06
CA ILE A 55 -2.92 -10.36 -2.83
C ILE A 55 -3.72 -10.01 -1.56
N VAL A 56 -4.89 -10.62 -1.37
CA VAL A 56 -5.70 -10.43 -0.14
C VAL A 56 -4.90 -10.85 1.10
N ASP A 57 -4.28 -12.03 1.04
CA ASP A 57 -3.51 -12.58 2.16
C ASP A 57 -2.26 -11.74 2.43
N PHE A 58 -1.59 -11.26 1.39
CA PHE A 58 -0.44 -10.36 1.51
C PHE A 58 -0.79 -9.08 2.26
N VAL A 59 -1.89 -8.41 1.90
CA VAL A 59 -2.34 -7.20 2.59
C VAL A 59 -2.70 -7.50 4.05
N LYS A 60 -3.45 -8.59 4.30
CA LYS A 60 -3.91 -8.95 5.65
C LYS A 60 -2.76 -9.34 6.58
N ASN A 61 -1.76 -10.04 6.07
CA ASN A 61 -0.69 -10.62 6.89
C ASN A 61 0.48 -9.65 7.15
N ASN A 62 0.52 -8.50 6.48
CA ASN A 62 1.62 -7.53 6.60
C ASN A 62 1.15 -6.10 6.94
N PRO A 63 0.29 -5.90 7.97
CA PRO A 63 -0.31 -4.59 8.26
C PRO A 63 0.70 -3.50 8.66
N ASP A 64 1.86 -3.90 9.17
CA ASP A 64 2.93 -2.97 9.57
C ASP A 64 3.67 -2.35 8.37
N TYR A 65 3.63 -3.01 7.20
CA TYR A 65 4.34 -2.60 6.00
C TYR A 65 3.42 -2.24 4.84
N VAL A 66 2.23 -2.85 4.78
CA VAL A 66 1.30 -2.71 3.65
C VAL A 66 0.06 -1.98 4.14
N HIS A 67 -0.15 -0.78 3.60
CA HIS A 67 -1.23 0.10 3.97
C HIS A 67 -2.18 0.26 2.78
N VAL A 68 -3.47 0.07 3.03
CA VAL A 68 -4.51 0.34 2.03
C VAL A 68 -5.14 1.68 2.35
N GLU A 69 -5.04 2.63 1.45
CA GLU A 69 -5.61 3.95 1.64
C GLU A 69 -6.96 4.06 0.93
N GLU A 70 -7.98 4.35 1.72
CA GLU A 70 -9.32 4.63 1.23
C GLU A 70 -9.36 6.02 0.59
N THR A 71 -9.92 6.10 -0.61
CA THR A 71 -10.15 7.35 -1.32
C THR A 71 -11.63 7.70 -1.26
N PHE A 72 -12.00 8.98 -1.30
CA PHE A 72 -13.40 9.38 -1.41
C PHE A 72 -14.04 8.77 -2.66
N VAL A 73 -13.32 8.80 -3.79
CA VAL A 73 -13.77 8.16 -5.04
C VAL A 73 -14.00 6.65 -4.85
N GLY A 74 -13.06 5.96 -4.21
CA GLY A 74 -13.16 4.53 -3.94
C GLY A 74 -14.31 4.18 -2.99
N LYS A 75 -14.52 4.99 -1.95
CA LYS A 75 -15.64 4.88 -1.01
C LYS A 75 -17.00 5.05 -1.69
N VAL A 76 -17.16 6.10 -2.50
CA VAL A 76 -18.40 6.32 -3.27
C VAL A 76 -18.64 5.15 -4.22
N ALA A 77 -17.61 4.72 -4.95
CA ALA A 77 -17.72 3.58 -5.86
C ALA A 77 -18.08 2.28 -5.12
N LYS A 78 -17.59 2.07 -3.90
CA LYS A 78 -17.97 0.92 -3.05
C LYS A 78 -19.44 1.01 -2.64
N GLN A 79 -19.92 2.17 -2.19
CA GLN A 79 -21.33 2.38 -1.82
C GLN A 79 -22.30 2.20 -3.00
N GLU A 80 -21.94 2.68 -4.19
CA GLU A 80 -22.73 2.47 -5.40
C GLU A 80 -22.86 0.99 -5.76
N ARG A 81 -21.77 0.22 -5.61
CA ARG A 81 -21.79 -1.24 -5.84
C ARG A 81 -22.67 -1.95 -4.82
N GLU A 82 -22.56 -1.60 -3.54
CA GLU A 82 -23.33 -2.19 -2.44
C GLU A 82 -24.82 -1.87 -2.54
N SER A 83 -25.19 -0.69 -3.05
CA SER A 83 -26.58 -0.30 -3.29
C SER A 83 -27.19 -0.89 -4.58
N GLY A 84 -26.42 -1.66 -5.36
CA GLY A 84 -26.87 -2.27 -6.62
C GLY A 84 -26.97 -1.28 -7.78
N LEU A 85 -26.57 -0.02 -7.60
CA LEU A 85 -26.50 0.99 -8.65
C LEU A 85 -25.28 0.70 -9.54
N LYS A 86 -25.47 -0.06 -10.62
CA LYS A 86 -24.43 -0.30 -11.62
C LYS A 86 -24.26 0.91 -12.56
N LYS A 87 -23.80 2.06 -12.05
CA LYS A 87 -23.27 3.11 -12.91
C LYS A 87 -21.82 2.80 -13.27
N ARG A 88 -21.56 2.58 -14.56
CA ARG A 88 -20.19 2.52 -15.08
C ARG A 88 -19.64 3.95 -15.18
N HIS A 89 -19.01 4.41 -14.12
CA HIS A 89 -18.20 5.63 -14.19
C HIS A 89 -16.85 5.28 -14.82
N ARG A 90 -16.58 5.83 -16.01
CA ARG A 90 -15.23 5.77 -16.61
C ARG A 90 -14.32 6.72 -15.82
N GLY A 91 -13.05 6.34 -15.63
CA GLY A 91 -12.06 7.21 -15.00
C GLY A 91 -11.99 7.13 -13.46
N LEU A 92 -12.72 6.21 -12.81
CA LEU A 92 -12.72 6.12 -11.34
C LEU A 92 -11.36 5.74 -10.77
N GLY A 93 -10.62 4.87 -11.46
CA GLY A 93 -9.28 4.47 -11.02
C GLY A 93 -8.32 5.66 -11.05
N GLU A 94 -8.31 6.38 -12.17
CA GLU A 94 -7.50 7.57 -12.38
C GLU A 94 -7.83 8.67 -11.37
N ALA A 95 -9.12 8.86 -11.06
CA ALA A 95 -9.56 9.82 -10.05
C ALA A 95 -9.12 9.41 -8.63
N ALA A 96 -9.22 8.13 -8.25
CA ALA A 96 -8.74 7.63 -6.96
C ALA A 96 -7.22 7.78 -6.83
N ILE A 97 -6.48 7.50 -7.90
CA ILE A 97 -5.02 7.71 -7.95
C ILE A 97 -4.68 9.19 -7.74
N ALA A 98 -5.35 10.09 -8.47
CA ALA A 98 -5.13 11.53 -8.35
C ALA A 98 -5.44 12.04 -6.93
N GLU A 99 -6.55 11.58 -6.34
CA GLU A 99 -6.93 11.92 -4.98
C GLU A 99 -5.88 11.46 -3.96
N PHE A 100 -5.42 10.21 -4.05
CA PHE A 100 -4.40 9.67 -3.16
C PHE A 100 -3.10 10.47 -3.23
N PHE A 101 -2.58 10.74 -4.44
CA PHE A 101 -1.32 11.48 -4.58
C PHE A 101 -1.44 12.95 -4.17
N ALA A 102 -2.63 13.55 -4.25
CA ALA A 102 -2.87 14.89 -3.71
C ALA A 102 -2.74 14.95 -2.17
N GLN A 103 -2.86 13.81 -1.48
CA GLN A 103 -2.85 13.73 -0.01
C GLN A 103 -1.67 12.94 0.57
N ILE A 104 -0.83 12.34 -0.28
CA ILE A 104 0.18 11.36 0.13
C ILE A 104 1.18 11.92 1.17
N ASP A 105 1.57 13.19 1.04
CA ASP A 105 2.54 13.82 1.94
C ASP A 105 2.02 13.89 3.38
N ASP A 106 0.72 14.07 3.57
CA ASP A 106 0.12 14.11 4.91
C ASP A 106 -0.03 12.71 5.49
N LYS A 107 -0.25 11.70 4.65
CA LYS A 107 -0.31 10.29 5.06
C LYS A 107 1.06 9.77 5.51
N ILE A 108 2.14 10.14 4.81
CA ILE A 108 3.51 9.73 5.14
C ILE A 108 3.99 10.34 6.46
N LYS A 109 3.52 11.54 6.83
CA LYS A 109 3.88 12.22 8.10
C LYS A 109 3.34 11.52 9.35
N ILE A 110 2.27 10.73 9.23
CA ILE A 110 1.51 10.16 10.37
C ILE A 110 2.09 8.81 10.86
N LEU A 111 3.10 8.24 10.20
CA LEU A 111 3.70 6.97 10.65
C LEU A 111 4.32 7.11 12.06
N PRO A 112 3.94 6.26 13.03
CA PRO A 112 4.24 6.46 14.44
C PRO A 112 5.74 6.50 14.73
N THR A 113 6.09 7.29 15.75
CA THR A 113 7.44 7.50 16.29
C THR A 113 8.08 6.19 16.77
N SER A 114 7.31 5.16 17.10
CA SER A 114 7.82 3.87 17.59
C SER A 114 8.66 3.07 16.57
N ILE A 115 8.48 3.32 15.26
CA ILE A 115 9.38 2.80 14.21
C ILE A 115 10.62 3.71 14.04
N GLN A 116 10.57 4.95 14.52
CA GLN A 116 11.71 5.87 14.45
C GLN A 116 12.83 5.49 15.43
N ASP A 117 12.50 4.84 16.55
CA ASP A 117 13.46 4.53 17.61
C ASP A 117 14.19 3.19 17.38
N SER A 118 13.56 2.18 16.79
CA SER A 118 14.16 0.85 16.56
C SER A 118 15.31 0.84 15.55
N LEU A 119 15.40 1.87 14.69
CA LEU A 119 16.50 2.05 13.71
C LEU A 119 17.68 2.89 14.26
N THR A 120 17.65 3.31 15.53
CA THR A 120 18.76 4.06 16.17
C THR A 120 19.81 3.17 16.86
N PHE A 121 19.57 1.86 16.98
CA PHE A 121 20.57 0.89 17.45
C PHE A 121 21.54 0.44 16.33
N GLY A 122 22.07 1.41 15.61
CA GLY A 122 23.20 1.26 14.69
C GLY A 122 24.28 2.35 14.91
N LYS A 123 24.19 3.13 15.99
CA LYS A 123 25.29 4.05 16.35
C LYS A 123 26.48 3.21 16.80
N ALA A 124 27.47 3.11 15.91
CA ALA A 124 28.81 2.64 16.20
C ALA A 124 29.27 3.15 17.58
N LYS A 125 29.72 2.23 18.43
CA LYS A 125 30.53 2.56 19.62
C LYS A 125 31.66 3.49 19.15
N LYS A 126 31.67 4.73 19.64
CA LYS A 126 32.86 5.59 19.51
C LYS A 126 34.05 4.85 20.14
N PRO A 127 35.24 4.87 19.52
CA PRO A 127 36.42 4.28 20.13
C PRO A 127 36.73 5.05 21.42
N VAL A 128 36.91 4.30 22.50
CA VAL A 128 37.42 4.82 23.77
C VAL A 128 38.84 5.29 23.51
N LYS A 129 39.13 6.57 23.79
CA LYS A 129 40.52 7.04 23.84
C LYS A 129 41.18 6.39 25.05
N ALA A 130 42.26 5.65 24.81
CA ALA A 130 43.17 5.23 25.86
C ALA A 130 44.04 6.43 26.24
N ASP A 131 44.14 6.68 27.55
CA ASP A 131 45.07 7.63 28.16
C ASP A 131 46.52 7.20 27.99
#